data_AF-A0A850T8P4-F1
#
_entry.id   AF-A0A850T8P4-F1
#
_cell.length_a   1.000
_cell.length_b   1.000
_cell.length_c   1.000
_cell.angle_alpha   90.00
_cell.angle_beta   90.00
_cell.angle_gamma   90.00
#
_symmetry.space_group_name_H-M   'P 1'
#
loop_
_entity.id
_entity.type
_entity.pdbx_description
1 polymer ?
#
loop_
_entity_poly.entity_id
_entity_poly.type
_entity_poly.pdbx_seq_one_letter_code
_entity_poly.pdbx_strand_id
1 'polypeptide(L)'
;MGKTIKKEDIEKLFEKFSYPMTRSAITSDQKKASLGLSKILWLAFVSNNDSEENIYNTLDQIVKNHENNISFSSLYFYKMKKALTKKETLMAQKYYSNKENFNELENWFNQF
;
A
#
# COMPACT_ATOMS: atom_id res chain seq x y z
N MET A 1 -26.10 -9.44 10.67
CA MET A 1 -24.92 -10.33 10.50
C MET A 1 -24.05 -9.77 9.40
N GLY A 2 -22.89 -9.20 9.74
CA GLY A 2 -21.97 -8.64 8.74
C GLY A 2 -21.24 -9.77 8.01
N LYS A 3 -21.21 -9.73 6.68
CA LYS A 3 -20.46 -10.69 5.86
C LYS A 3 -18.97 -10.64 6.27
N THR A 4 -18.38 -11.79 6.61
CA THR A 4 -16.95 -11.90 6.91
C THR A 4 -16.16 -11.46 5.68
N ILE A 5 -15.21 -10.55 5.89
CA ILE A 5 -14.30 -10.08 4.83
C ILE A 5 -13.28 -11.19 4.59
N LYS A 6 -13.16 -11.65 3.35
CA LYS A 6 -12.24 -12.73 2.98
C LYS A 6 -10.87 -12.17 2.59
N LYS A 7 -9.83 -12.97 2.80
CA LYS A 7 -8.45 -12.62 2.43
C LYS A 7 -8.31 -12.38 0.93
N GLU A 8 -8.96 -13.20 0.10
CA GLU A 8 -8.88 -13.07 -1.36
C GLU A 8 -9.51 -11.76 -1.86
N ASP A 9 -10.51 -11.23 -1.14
CA ASP A 9 -11.07 -9.93 -1.46
C ASP A 9 -10.04 -8.82 -1.17
N ILE A 10 -9.32 -8.93 -0.06
CA ILE A 10 -8.27 -7.97 0.34
C ILE A 10 -7.06 -8.01 -0.58
N GLU A 11 -6.65 -9.20 -1.03
CA GLU A 11 -5.58 -9.37 -2.03
C GLU A 11 -5.92 -8.65 -3.33
N LYS A 12 -7.16 -8.77 -3.82
CA LYS A 12 -7.64 -8.02 -4.99
C LYS A 12 -7.64 -6.50 -4.77
N LEU A 13 -7.97 -6.04 -3.56
CA LEU A 13 -7.87 -4.61 -3.23
C LEU A 13 -6.42 -4.13 -3.26
N PHE A 14 -5.49 -4.92 -2.73
CA PHE A 14 -4.06 -4.62 -2.80
C PHE A 14 -3.54 -4.61 -4.24
N GLU A 15 -3.95 -5.55 -5.09
CA GLU A 15 -3.61 -5.56 -6.52
C GLU A 15 -4.10 -4.28 -7.21
N LYS A 16 -5.37 -3.91 -6.98
CA LYS A 16 -5.98 -2.69 -7.54
C LYS A 16 -5.25 -1.42 -7.06
N PHE A 17 -4.91 -1.38 -5.78
CA PHE A 17 -4.18 -0.27 -5.15
C PHE A 17 -2.74 -0.14 -5.67
N SER A 18 -2.04 -1.26 -5.84
CA SER A 18 -0.62 -1.29 -6.24
C SER A 18 -0.43 -1.15 -7.75
N TYR A 19 -1.45 -1.44 -8.56
CA TYR A 19 -1.38 -1.42 -10.02
C TYR A 19 -0.76 -0.13 -10.60
N PRO A 20 -1.08 1.10 -10.14
CA PRO A 20 -0.44 2.32 -10.64
C PRO A 20 1.08 2.37 -10.45
N MET A 21 1.60 1.72 -9.41
CA MET A 21 3.03 1.61 -9.10
C MET A 21 3.69 0.47 -9.87
N THR A 22 3.03 -0.68 -9.97
CA THR A 22 3.62 -1.91 -10.51
C THR A 22 3.53 -2.01 -12.03
N ARG A 23 2.54 -1.37 -12.67
CA ARG A 23 2.33 -1.47 -14.13
C ARG A 23 3.49 -0.95 -15.00
N SER A 24 4.30 -0.04 -14.46
CA SER A 24 5.42 0.59 -15.19
C SER A 24 6.74 -0.17 -14.99
N ALA A 25 6.76 -1.19 -14.13
CA ALA A 25 7.95 -1.96 -13.82
C ALA A 25 8.20 -3.04 -14.88
N ILE A 26 9.37 -2.98 -15.53
CA ILE A 26 9.73 -3.86 -16.64
C ILE A 26 10.62 -5.00 -16.14
N THR A 27 11.73 -4.65 -15.47
CA THR A 27 12.71 -5.63 -14.99
C THR A 27 12.25 -6.34 -13.73
N SER A 28 12.85 -7.49 -13.41
CA SER A 28 12.56 -8.21 -12.15
C SER A 28 12.82 -7.32 -10.94
N ASP A 29 13.90 -6.56 -10.95
CA ASP A 29 14.28 -5.69 -9.83
C ASP A 29 13.31 -4.51 -9.69
N GLN A 30 12.90 -3.89 -10.80
CA GLN A 30 11.87 -2.86 -10.77
C GLN A 30 10.55 -3.43 -10.22
N LYS A 31 10.15 -4.64 -10.62
CA LYS A 31 8.92 -5.27 -10.14
C LYS A 31 8.98 -5.53 -8.63
N LYS A 32 10.11 -6.05 -8.14
CA LYS A 32 10.34 -6.26 -6.71
C LYS A 32 10.30 -4.95 -5.92
N ALA A 33 11.00 -3.92 -6.40
CA ALA A 33 11.03 -2.60 -5.76
C ALA A 33 9.64 -1.94 -5.74
N SER A 34 8.93 -1.92 -6.88
CA SER A 34 7.57 -1.37 -6.99
C SER A 34 6.59 -2.11 -6.09
N LEU A 35 6.70 -3.44 -5.98
CA LEU A 35 5.88 -4.22 -5.06
C LEU A 35 6.21 -3.90 -3.61
N GLY A 36 7.49 -3.83 -3.24
CA GLY A 36 7.94 -3.45 -1.90
C GLY A 36 7.41 -2.07 -1.48
N LEU A 37 7.58 -1.06 -2.32
CA LEU A 37 7.02 0.28 -2.10
C LEU A 37 5.49 0.24 -1.95
N SER A 38 4.80 -0.53 -2.80
CA SER A 38 3.35 -0.67 -2.71
C SER A 38 2.91 -1.30 -1.39
N LYS A 39 3.63 -2.28 -0.86
CA LYS A 39 3.35 -2.89 0.44
C LYS A 39 3.49 -1.88 1.58
N ILE A 40 4.57 -1.09 1.58
CA ILE A 40 4.82 -0.06 2.59
C ILE A 40 3.70 1.00 2.57
N LEU A 41 3.34 1.48 1.39
CA LEU A 41 2.25 2.45 1.22
C LEU A 41 0.88 1.86 1.58
N TRP A 42 0.67 0.57 1.32
CA TRP A 42 -0.53 -0.15 1.72
C TRP A 42 -0.67 -0.22 3.24
N LEU A 43 0.43 -0.49 3.96
CA LEU A 43 0.44 -0.49 5.42
C LEU A 43 0.00 0.87 5.97
N ALA A 44 0.62 1.96 5.51
CA ALA A 44 0.24 3.31 5.93
C ALA A 44 -1.23 3.62 5.63
N PHE A 45 -1.73 3.20 4.46
CA PHE A 45 -3.11 3.39 4.05
C PHE A 45 -4.12 2.65 4.95
N VAL A 46 -3.90 1.36 5.21
CA VAL A 46 -4.84 0.54 5.98
C VAL A 46 -4.77 0.83 7.49
N SER A 47 -3.66 1.38 7.97
CA SER A 47 -3.51 1.85 9.35
C SER A 47 -3.99 3.29 9.58
N ASN A 48 -4.53 3.97 8.57
CA ASN A 48 -4.88 5.40 8.62
C ASN A 48 -3.69 6.31 9.02
N ASN A 49 -2.46 5.92 8.65
CA ASN A 49 -1.24 6.66 8.99
C ASN A 49 -0.60 7.33 7.76
N ASP A 50 -1.41 7.65 6.75
CA ASP A 50 -0.98 8.10 5.44
C ASP A 50 -1.11 9.61 5.20
N SER A 51 -0.79 10.43 6.21
CA SER A 51 -0.66 11.87 6.02
C SER A 51 0.45 12.19 4.99
N GLU A 52 0.39 13.36 4.37
CA GLU A 52 1.42 13.78 3.40
C GLU A 52 2.82 13.74 4.00
N GLU A 53 2.97 14.23 5.23
CA GLU A 53 4.22 14.20 5.99
C GLU A 53 4.71 12.76 6.24
N ASN A 54 3.82 11.86 6.69
CA ASN A 54 4.21 10.48 6.98
C ASN A 54 4.62 9.72 5.71
N ILE A 55 3.89 9.90 4.62
CA ILE A 55 4.22 9.27 3.34
C ILE A 55 5.55 9.81 2.82
N TYR A 56 5.75 11.13 2.86
CA TYR A 56 7.01 11.75 2.46
C TYR A 56 8.19 11.22 3.29
N ASN A 57 8.07 11.22 4.62
CA ASN A 57 9.12 10.74 5.53
C ASN A 57 9.42 9.25 5.35
N THR A 58 8.38 8.44 5.14
CA THR A 58 8.53 6.99 4.88
C THR A 58 9.28 6.77 3.58
N LEU A 59 8.91 7.47 2.51
CA LEU A 59 9.57 7.34 1.20
C LEU A 59 11.00 7.90 1.20
N ASP A 60 11.28 8.93 1.99
CA ASP A 60 12.62 9.52 2.10
C ASP A 60 13.65 8.50 2.61
N GLN A 61 13.26 7.69 3.60
CA GLN A 61 14.11 6.63 4.17
C GLN A 61 14.45 5.52 3.16
N ILE A 62 13.56 5.28 2.20
CA ILE A 62 13.67 4.16 1.24
C ILE A 62 14.36 4.60 -0.04
N VAL A 63 13.87 5.69 -0.63
CA VAL A 63 14.23 6.12 -1.98
C VAL A 63 15.46 7.03 -1.97
N LYS A 64 15.69 7.77 -0.87
CA LYS A 64 16.87 8.63 -0.65
C LYS A 64 17.19 9.57 -1.82
N ASN A 65 16.16 9.96 -2.56
CA ASN A 65 16.21 10.88 -3.68
C ASN A 65 14.93 11.72 -3.66
N HIS A 66 15.10 13.04 -3.56
CA HIS A 66 14.00 13.98 -3.37
C HIS A 66 12.99 13.98 -4.53
N GLU A 67 13.46 13.97 -5.79
CA GLU A 67 12.57 13.98 -6.97
C GLU A 67 11.74 12.70 -7.06
N ASN A 68 12.35 11.56 -6.78
CA ASN A 68 11.66 10.28 -6.73
C ASN A 68 10.67 10.23 -5.56
N ASN A 69 11.02 10.78 -4.40
CA ASN A 69 10.11 10.88 -3.26
C ASN A 69 8.85 11.70 -3.63
N ILE A 70 9.02 12.89 -4.21
CA ILE A 70 7.90 13.71 -4.71
C ILE A 70 7.06 12.93 -5.71
N SER A 71 7.71 12.23 -6.65
CA SER A 71 7.04 11.46 -7.68
C SER A 71 6.22 10.30 -7.11
N PHE A 72 6.77 9.54 -6.16
CA PHE A 72 6.07 8.43 -5.51
C PHE A 72 4.99 8.88 -4.53
N SER A 73 5.22 9.97 -3.79
CA SER A 73 4.21 10.61 -2.93
C SER A 73 3.02 11.07 -3.77
N SER A 74 3.28 11.73 -4.90
CA SER A 74 2.24 12.15 -5.84
C SER A 74 1.50 10.95 -6.43
N LEU A 75 2.22 9.91 -6.84
CA LEU A 75 1.63 8.68 -7.36
C LEU A 75 0.69 8.02 -6.34
N TYR A 76 1.09 8.01 -5.07
CA TYR A 76 0.28 7.50 -3.97
C TYR A 76 -1.04 8.26 -3.83
N PHE A 77 -1.00 9.58 -3.60
CA PHE A 77 -2.20 10.37 -3.31
C PHE A 77 -3.14 10.54 -4.51
N TYR A 78 -2.60 10.61 -5.73
CA TYR A 78 -3.42 10.87 -6.92
C TYR A 78 -3.87 9.62 -7.66
N LYS A 79 -3.16 8.49 -7.55
CA LYS A 79 -3.52 7.26 -8.28
C LYS A 79 -3.77 6.06 -7.37
N MET A 80 -2.86 5.73 -6.46
CA MET A 80 -2.98 4.51 -5.65
C MET A 80 -4.13 4.60 -4.65
N LYS A 81 -4.12 5.63 -3.80
CA LYS A 81 -5.18 5.88 -2.80
C LYS A 81 -6.56 6.04 -3.43
N LYS A 82 -6.62 6.68 -4.60
CA LYS A 82 -7.86 6.90 -5.37
C LYS A 82 -8.31 5.70 -6.22
N ALA A 83 -7.48 4.67 -6.36
CA ALA A 83 -7.87 3.44 -7.05
C ALA A 83 -8.98 2.69 -6.30
N LEU A 84 -9.05 2.87 -4.98
CA LEU A 84 -10.10 2.29 -4.14
C LEU A 84 -11.27 3.26 -3.95
N THR A 85 -12.47 2.73 -4.05
CA THR A 85 -13.69 3.42 -3.63
C THR A 85 -13.74 3.52 -2.12
N LYS A 86 -14.52 4.47 -1.58
CA LYS A 86 -14.74 4.61 -0.13
C LYS A 86 -15.16 3.30 0.56
N LYS A 87 -15.98 2.48 -0.10
CA LYS A 87 -16.42 1.18 0.42
C LYS A 87 -15.27 0.17 0.51
N GLU A 88 -14.44 0.11 -0.52
CA GLU A 88 -13.25 -0.75 -0.56
C GLU A 88 -12.21 -0.32 0.48
N THR A 89 -12.00 0.99 0.65
CA THR A 89 -11.14 1.54 1.71
C THR A 89 -11.60 1.07 3.09
N LEU A 90 -12.88 1.26 3.42
CA LEU A 90 -13.42 0.83 4.71
C LEU A 90 -13.35 -0.69 4.90
N MET A 91 -13.49 -1.46 3.82
CA MET A 91 -13.33 -2.91 3.85
C MET A 91 -11.89 -3.31 4.19
N ALA A 92 -10.90 -2.71 3.54
CA ALA A 92 -9.49 -2.99 3.81
C ALA A 92 -9.10 -2.61 5.25
N GLN A 93 -9.46 -1.41 5.69
CA GLN A 93 -9.16 -0.92 7.04
C GLN A 93 -9.84 -1.78 8.12
N LYS A 94 -11.10 -2.19 7.89
CA LYS A 94 -11.81 -3.09 8.81
C LYS A 94 -11.19 -4.49 8.87
N TYR A 95 -10.67 -5.01 7.76
CA TYR A 95 -10.00 -6.30 7.77
C TYR A 95 -8.73 -6.26 8.62
N TYR A 96 -7.92 -5.21 8.45
CA TYR A 96 -6.67 -5.03 9.20
C TYR A 96 -6.83 -4.42 10.58
N SER A 97 -8.04 -4.04 11.01
CA SER A 97 -8.30 -3.72 12.42
C SER A 97 -8.34 -4.97 13.31
N ASN A 98 -8.40 -6.17 12.71
CA ASN A 98 -8.15 -7.43 13.41
C ASN A 98 -6.63 -7.64 13.55
N LYS A 99 -6.19 -7.92 14.78
CA LYS A 99 -4.77 -8.07 15.13
C LYS A 99 -4.06 -9.20 14.37
N GLU A 100 -4.72 -10.33 14.13
CA GLU A 100 -4.12 -11.47 13.40
C GLU A 100 -3.86 -11.09 11.94
N ASN A 101 -4.85 -10.46 11.29
CA ASN A 101 -4.70 -9.96 9.93
C ASN A 101 -3.62 -8.86 9.82
N PHE A 102 -3.54 -7.98 10.83
CA PHE A 102 -2.51 -6.94 10.87
C PHE A 102 -1.10 -7.56 11.02
N ASN A 103 -0.94 -8.57 11.89
CA ASN A 103 0.33 -9.27 12.04
C ASN A 103 0.76 -9.95 10.72
N GLU A 104 -0.17 -10.52 9.95
CA GLU A 104 0.14 -11.06 8.61
C GLU A 104 0.68 -9.99 7.66
N LEU A 105 0.12 -8.77 7.74
CA LEU A 105 0.59 -7.63 6.96
C LEU A 105 1.97 -7.15 7.41
N GLU A 106 2.23 -7.06 8.72
CA GLU A 106 3.55 -6.72 9.24
C GLU A 106 4.62 -7.76 8.83
N ASN A 107 4.23 -9.03 8.78
CA ASN A 107 5.12 -10.10 8.32
C ASN A 107 5.55 -9.96 6.86
N TRP A 108 4.87 -9.16 6.04
CA TRP A 108 5.35 -8.85 4.69
C TRP A 108 6.71 -8.16 4.70
N PHE A 109 7.02 -7.43 5.76
CA PHE A 109 8.26 -6.65 5.90
C PHE A 109 9.40 -7.46 6.55
N ASN A 110 9.07 -8.56 7.24
CA ASN A 110 10.06 -9.50 7.76
C ASN A 110 10.67 -10.41 6.68
N GLN A 111 10.21 -10.30 5.43
CA GLN A 111 10.65 -11.11 4.29
C GLN A 111 11.65 -10.38 3.37
N PHE A 112 12.06 -9.16 3.74
CA PHE A 112 13.03 -8.33 3.03
C PHE A 112 14.26 -8.09 3.92
#